data_AF-A0A3B0S261-F1
#
_entry.id   AF-A0A3B0S261-F1
#
_cell.length_a   1.000
_cell.length_b   1.000
_cell.length_c   1.000
_cell.angle_alpha   90.00
_cell.angle_beta   90.00
_cell.angle_gamma   90.00
#
_symmetry.space_group_name_H-M   'P 1'
#
loop_
_entity.id
_entity.type
_entity.pdbx_description
1 polymer ?
#
loop_
_entity_poly.entity_id
_entity_poly.type
_entity_poly.pdbx_seq_one_letter_code
_entity_poly.pdbx_strand_id
1 'polypeptide(L)' 'MSLKSIRIAGAREHNLKNVTLDIPRDKFVVMTGLSGSGKS' A
#
# COMPACT_ATOMS: atom_id res chain seq x y z
N MET A 1 4.01 23.16 1.88
CA MET A 1 4.19 22.00 2.79
C MET A 1 4.32 20.75 1.92
N SER A 2 5.38 19.96 2.11
CA SER A 2 5.53 18.69 1.37
C SER A 2 4.50 17.66 1.86
N LEU A 3 3.93 16.87 0.95
CA LEU A 3 3.03 15.78 1.30
C LEU A 3 3.83 14.65 1.96
N LYS A 4 3.48 14.30 3.18
CA LYS A 4 4.24 13.33 4.00
C LYS A 4 4.06 11.87 3.57
N SER A 5 2.95 11.55 2.90
CA SER A 5 2.61 10.18 2.48
C SER A 5 1.88 10.13 1.12
N ILE A 6 1.80 8.92 0.57
CA ILE A 6 0.90 8.50 -0.50
C ILE A 6 -0.23 7.73 0.18
N ARG A 7 -1.47 8.21 0.05
CA ARG A 7 -2.64 7.56 0.65
C ARG A 7 -3.35 6.69 -0.37
N ILE A 8 -3.59 5.44 0.00
CA ILE A 8 -4.42 4.49 -0.75
C ILE A 8 -5.66 4.24 0.09
N ALA A 9 -6.85 4.40 -0.49
CA ALA A 9 -8.12 4.22 0.19
C ALA A 9 -8.99 3.20 -0.54
N GLY A 10 -9.36 2.14 0.16
CA GLY A 10 -10.28 1.11 -0.33
C GLY A 10 -9.80 0.35 -1.58
N ALA A 11 -8.53 -0.03 -1.61
CA ALA A 11 -7.97 -0.86 -2.67
C ALA A 11 -8.65 -2.24 -2.68
N ARG A 12 -9.11 -2.65 -3.87
CA ARG A 12 -9.91 -3.87 -4.09
C ARG A 12 -9.48 -4.68 -5.32
N GLU A 13 -8.30 -4.40 -5.86
CA GLU A 13 -7.78 -5.13 -7.01
C GLU A 13 -7.44 -6.58 -6.62
N HIS A 14 -7.70 -7.53 -7.53
CA HIS A 14 -7.53 -8.97 -7.33
C HIS A 14 -8.16 -9.48 -6.03
N ASN A 15 -7.34 -9.81 -5.03
CA ASN A 15 -7.76 -10.36 -3.75
C ASN A 15 -7.64 -9.37 -2.58
N LEU A 16 -7.40 -8.08 -2.88
CA LEU A 16 -7.36 -7.03 -1.86
C LEU A 16 -8.74 -6.82 -1.25
N LYS A 17 -8.78 -6.84 0.08
CA LYS A 17 -10.03 -6.76 0.86
C LYS A 17 -10.29 -5.33 1.36
N ASN A 18 -10.56 -4.40 0.44
CA ASN A 18 -10.85 -3.00 0.74
C ASN A 18 -9.76 -2.32 1.60
N VAL A 19 -8.50 -2.47 1.19
CA VAL A 19 -7.33 -2.05 1.98
C VAL A 19 -7.15 -0.53 1.93
N THR A 20 -6.91 0.07 3.09
CA THR A 20 -6.58 1.50 3.22
C THR A 20 -5.25 1.64 3.96
N LEU A 21 -4.29 2.34 3.36
CA LEU A 21 -2.94 2.51 3.95
C LEU A 21 -2.28 3.82 3.49
N ASP A 22 -1.31 4.28 4.28
CA ASP A 22 -0.49 5.45 3.99
C ASP A 22 0.98 5.01 3.83
N ILE A 23 1.55 5.22 2.64
CA ILE A 23 2.97 4.93 2.34
C ILE A 23 3.78 6.21 2.54
N PRO A 24 4.79 6.26 3.42
CA PRO A 24 5.59 7.46 3.61
C PRO A 24 6.34 7.84 2.32
N ARG A 25 6.34 9.13 1.98
CA ARG A 25 7.16 9.64 0.87
C ARG A 25 8.63 9.69 1.27
N ASP A 26 9.50 9.68 0.27
CA ASP A 26 10.95 9.84 0.44
C ASP A 26 11.56 8.77 1.35
N LYS A 27 10.96 7.58 1.35
CA LYS A 27 11.42 6.39 2.08
C LYS A 27 11.46 5.19 1.16
N PHE A 28 12.41 4.30 1.40
CA PHE A 28 12.43 2.98 0.80
C PHE A 28 11.51 2.06 1.60
N VAL A 29 10.35 1.74 1.03
CA VAL A 29 9.31 0.92 1.67
C VAL A 29 9.28 -0.44 0.99
N VAL A 30 9.30 -1.50 1.80
CA VAL A 30 9.26 -2.89 1.32
C VAL A 30 7.87 -3.47 1.58
N MET A 31 7.24 -4.01 0.55
CA MET A 31 6.04 -4.84 0.68
C MET A 31 6.44 -6.32 0.71
N THR A 32 6.04 -7.03 1.77
CA THR A 32 6.37 -8.44 1.99
C THR A 32 5.14 -9.25 2.39
N GLY A 33 5.24 -10.57 2.35
CA GLY A 33 4.16 -11.52 2.61
C GLY A 33 4.20 -12.74 1.70
N LEU A 34 3.45 -13.77 2.08
CA LEU A 34 3.37 -15.05 1.37
C LEU A 34 2.97 -14.89 -0.10
N SER A 35 3.33 -15.87 -0.95
CA SER A 35 2.88 -15.88 -2.35
C SER A 35 1.35 -15.77 -2.42
N GLY A 36 0.85 -14.97 -3.38
CA GLY A 36 -0.58 -14.72 -3.53
C GLY A 36 -1.22 -13.78 -2.50
N SER A 37 -0.47 -13.14 -1.60
CA SER A 37 -1.06 -12.26 -0.55
C SER A 37 -1.54 -10.88 -1.03
N GLY A 38 -1.48 -10.56 -2.32
CA GLY A 38 -1.89 -9.25 -2.87
C GLY A 38 -0.83 -8.15 -2.74
N LYS A 39 0.45 -8.47 -2.96
CA LYS A 39 1.57 -7.49 -2.94
C LYS A 39 1.85 -6.86 -4.31
N SER A 40 1.28 -7.45 -5.37
CA SER A 40 1.54 -7.11 -6.77
C SER A 40 0.30 -6.51 -7.40
#